data_AF-A0A7I8IT98-F1
#
_entry.id   AF-A0A7I8IT98-F1
#
_cell.length_a   1.000
_cell.length_b   1.000
_cell.length_c   1.000
_cell.angle_alpha   90.00
_cell.angle_beta   90.00
_cell.angle_gamma   90.00
#
_symmetry.space_group_name_H-M   'P 1'
#
loop_
_entity.id
_entity.type
_entity.pdbx_description
1 polymer ?
#
loop_
_entity_poly.entity_id
_entity_poly.type
_entity_poly.pdbx_seq_one_letter_code
_entity_poly.pdbx_strand_id
1 'polypeptide(L)'
;MTTKFNALIKNNTWTLVPRSPNFYVIGCKWVFKLKHKPDGTIDIHKGRLVAKGSSQQEGFDFSETFNLVVKITSIHILVSLTIILIGPFINLMF
;
A
#
# COMPACT_ATOMS: atom_id res chain seq x y z
N MET A 1 -22.28 4.97 -3.03
CA MET A 1 -21.13 5.39 -2.17
C MET A 1 -20.79 4.39 -1.07
N THR A 2 -21.68 3.45 -0.72
CA THR A 2 -21.53 2.49 0.39
C THR A 2 -20.64 1.27 0.09
N THR A 3 -20.49 0.87 -1.18
CA THR A 3 -19.76 -0.36 -1.55
C THR A 3 -18.28 -0.36 -1.14
N LYS A 4 -17.57 0.75 -1.35
CA LYS A 4 -16.16 0.87 -0.94
C LYS A 4 -15.99 0.89 0.58
N PHE A 5 -16.88 1.59 1.27
CA PHE A 5 -16.87 1.65 2.74
C PHE A 5 -17.10 0.25 3.33
N ASN A 6 -18.11 -0.47 2.83
CA ASN A 6 -18.40 -1.83 3.27
C ASN A 6 -17.25 -2.81 2.97
N ALA A 7 -16.52 -2.64 1.86
CA ALA A 7 -15.34 -3.44 1.55
C ALA A 7 -14.20 -3.20 2.56
N LEU A 8 -13.98 -1.95 2.99
CA LEU A 8 -12.98 -1.62 4.02
C LEU A 8 -13.35 -2.24 5.37
N ILE A 9 -14.63 -2.22 5.74
CA ILE A 9 -15.13 -2.90 6.94
C ILE A 9 -14.91 -4.41 6.82
N LYS A 10 -15.27 -5.01 5.69
CA LYS A 10 -15.11 -6.45 5.45
C LYS A 10 -13.65 -6.91 5.53
N ASN A 11 -12.72 -6.10 5.04
CA ASN A 11 -11.31 -6.46 5.01
C ASN A 11 -10.62 -6.36 6.38
N ASN A 12 -11.26 -5.77 7.40
CA ASN A 12 -10.71 -5.59 8.75
C ASN A 12 -9.27 -5.01 8.76
N THR A 13 -8.93 -4.16 7.78
CA THR A 13 -7.58 -3.62 7.62
C THR A 13 -7.32 -2.38 8.47
N TRP A 14 -8.29 -1.97 9.31
CA TRP A 14 -8.19 -0.78 10.14
C TRP A 14 -9.05 -0.93 11.39
N THR A 15 -8.62 -0.29 12.48
CA THR A 15 -9.38 -0.16 13.71
C THR A 15 -9.57 1.31 14.03
N LEU A 16 -10.78 1.68 14.48
CA LEU A 16 -11.02 3.02 14.98
C LEU A 16 -10.46 3.11 16.39
N VAL A 17 -9.49 3.99 16.61
CA VAL A 17 -8.85 4.20 17.91
C VAL A 17 -9.20 5.59 18.43
N PRO A 18 -9.54 5.75 19.72
CA PRO A 18 -9.76 7.07 20.30
C PRO A 18 -8.49 7.91 20.23
N ARG A 19 -8.67 9.23 20.12
CA ARG A 19 -7.55 10.18 20.12
C ARG A 19 -6.83 10.12 21.47
N SER A 20 -5.52 9.93 21.45
CA SER A 20 -4.70 10.09 22.65
C SER A 20 -4.56 11.58 23.01
N PRO A 21 -4.75 11.97 24.28
CA PRO A 21 -4.82 13.37 24.70
C PRO A 21 -3.54 14.18 24.38
N ASN A 22 -2.38 13.50 24.33
CA ASN A 22 -1.08 14.14 24.09
C ASN A 22 -0.66 14.13 22.61
N PHE A 23 -1.50 13.60 21.71
CA PHE A 23 -1.17 13.52 20.28
C PHE A 23 -1.87 14.63 19.50
N TYR A 24 -1.08 15.28 18.63
CA TYR A 24 -1.61 16.22 17.65
C TYR A 24 -2.25 15.42 16.50
N VAL A 25 -3.54 15.64 16.25
CA VAL A 25 -4.20 14.98 15.12
C VAL A 25 -3.83 15.72 13.84
N ILE A 26 -3.16 15.02 12.94
CA ILE A 26 -2.87 15.56 11.61
C ILE A 26 -4.16 15.68 10.82
N GLY A 27 -4.46 16.90 10.37
CA GLY A 27 -5.57 17.10 9.44
C GLY A 27 -5.33 16.39 8.12
N CYS A 28 -6.41 16.01 7.42
CA CYS A 28 -6.35 15.46 6.07
C CYS A 28 -6.86 16.47 5.03
N LYS A 29 -6.56 16.22 3.76
CA LYS A 29 -7.12 16.95 2.62
C LYS A 29 -7.40 16.00 1.46
N TRP A 30 -8.42 16.33 0.67
CA TRP A 30 -8.67 15.64 -0.59
C TRP A 30 -7.80 16.22 -1.70
N VAL A 31 -7.15 15.34 -2.45
CA VAL A 31 -6.41 15.68 -3.67
C VAL A 31 -7.14 15.02 -4.84
N PHE A 32 -7.59 15.85 -5.77
CA PHE A 32 -8.26 15.42 -6.99
C PHE A 32 -7.30 15.57 -8.17
N LYS A 33 -7.25 14.55 -9.03
CA LYS A 33 -6.49 14.57 -10.28
C LYS A 33 -7.32 13.95 -11.39
N LEU A 34 -7.46 14.67 -12.50
CA LEU A 34 -8.00 14.11 -13.72
C LEU A 34 -6.89 13.35 -14.46
N LYS A 35 -7.21 12.15 -14.92
CA LYS A 35 -6.42 11.46 -15.93
C LYS A 35 -7.12 11.63 -17.27
N HIS A 36 -6.35 12.05 -18.26
CA HIS A 36 -6.80 12.14 -19.64
C HIS A 36 -6.34 10.91 -20.42
N LYS A 37 -7.13 10.51 -21.40
CA LYS A 37 -6.76 9.54 -22.43
C LYS A 37 -5.78 10.18 -23.44
N PRO A 38 -5.12 9.39 -24.30
CA PRO A 38 -4.28 9.92 -25.37
C PRO A 38 -5.02 10.87 -26.33
N ASP A 39 -6.34 10.73 -26.47
CA ASP A 39 -7.21 11.59 -27.27
C ASP A 39 -7.60 12.91 -26.58
N GLY A 40 -7.15 13.15 -25.35
CA GLY A 40 -7.45 14.33 -24.55
C GLY A 40 -8.73 14.25 -23.71
N THR A 41 -9.60 13.25 -23.92
CA THR A 41 -10.83 13.07 -23.14
C THR A 41 -10.53 12.60 -21.71
N ILE A 42 -11.46 12.86 -20.77
CA ILE A 42 -11.26 12.45 -19.37
C ILE A 42 -11.47 10.94 -19.24
N ASP A 43 -10.43 10.25 -18.76
CA ASP A 43 -10.44 8.82 -18.49
C ASP A 43 -10.95 8.53 -17.07
N ILE A 44 -10.31 9.16 -16.07
CA ILE A 44 -10.54 8.82 -14.65
C ILE A 44 -10.50 10.08 -13.78
N HIS A 45 -11.53 10.25 -12.95
CA HIS A 45 -11.55 11.20 -11.84
C HIS A 45 -10.91 10.57 -10.61
N LYS A 46 -9.63 10.85 -10.36
CA LYS A 46 -8.88 10.24 -9.27
C LYS A 46 -8.97 11.13 -8.02
N GLY A 47 -9.62 10.63 -6.97
CA GLY A 47 -9.62 11.24 -5.64
C GLY A 47 -8.72 10.47 -4.68
N ARG A 48 -7.91 11.18 -3.89
CA ARG A 48 -7.12 10.61 -2.78
C ARG A 48 -7.28 11.47 -1.53
N LEU A 49 -7.56 10.84 -0.40
CA LEU A 49 -7.44 11.50 0.90
C LEU A 49 -5.99 11.37 1.36
N VAL A 50 -5.34 12.49 1.66
CA VAL A 50 -3.92 12.54 2.03
C VAL A 50 -3.78 13.34 3.32
N ALA A 51 -2.88 12.90 4.21
CA ALA A 51 -2.50 13.67 5.39
C ALA A 51 -1.89 15.03 4.98
N LYS A 52 -2.09 16.07 5.79
CA LYS A 52 -1.38 17.34 5.63
C LYS A 52 0.08 17.16 6.06
N GLY A 53 0.91 16.71 5.13
CA GLY A 53 2.32 16.37 5.36
C GLY A 53 3.18 17.47 5.98
N SER A 54 2.79 18.75 5.80
CA SER A 54 3.45 19.90 6.44
C SER A 54 3.40 19.89 7.97
N SER A 55 2.48 19.11 8.54
CA SER A 55 2.29 18.98 9.99
C SER A 55 2.72 17.62 10.52
N GLN A 56 3.36 16.79 9.69
CA GLN A 56 3.89 15.49 10.10
C GLN A 56 5.26 15.66 10.76
N GLN A 57 5.45 15.04 11.92
CA GLN A 57 6.73 14.99 12.63
C GLN A 57 7.39 13.60 12.51
N GLU A 58 8.66 13.59 12.14
CA GLU A 58 9.47 12.35 12.04
C GLU A 58 9.54 11.64 13.40
N GLY A 59 9.39 10.32 13.39
CA GLY A 59 9.39 9.50 14.61
C GLY A 59 8.09 9.50 15.41
N PHE A 60 7.14 10.40 15.12
CA PHE A 60 5.81 10.45 15.74
C PHE A 60 4.70 10.07 14.75
N ASP A 61 4.68 10.71 13.58
CA ASP A 61 3.60 10.57 12.59
C ASP A 61 3.97 9.67 11.41
N PHE A 62 5.27 9.41 11.24
CA PHE A 62 5.82 8.46 10.29
C PHE A 62 7.04 7.79 10.92
N SER A 63 6.80 6.71 11.66
CA SER A 63 7.84 5.83 12.21
C SER A 63 7.75 4.42 11.63
N GLU A 64 6.62 4.04 11.04
CA GLU A 64 6.34 2.65 10.71
C GLU A 64 6.07 2.39 9.22
N THR A 65 6.93 1.50 8.72
CA THR A 65 6.64 0.44 7.76
C THR A 65 6.41 0.87 6.32
N PHE A 66 7.52 0.93 5.59
CA PHE A 66 7.56 0.60 4.19
C PHE A 66 6.78 -0.70 3.97
N ASN A 67 5.69 -0.64 3.20
CA ASN A 67 5.15 -1.86 2.62
C ASN A 67 6.31 -2.56 1.91
N LEU A 68 6.58 -3.81 2.28
CA LEU A 68 7.50 -4.67 1.57
C LEU A 68 6.89 -4.92 0.19
N VAL A 69 7.14 -4.00 -0.75
CA VAL A 69 6.79 -4.20 -2.15
C VAL A 69 7.84 -5.16 -2.69
N VAL A 70 7.61 -6.44 -2.46
CA VAL A 70 8.41 -7.48 -3.10
C VAL A 70 8.22 -7.30 -4.60
N LYS A 71 9.29 -6.89 -5.28
CA LYS A 71 9.28 -6.81 -6.74
C LYS A 71 9.12 -8.22 -7.28
N ILE A 72 8.36 -8.39 -8.36
CA ILE A 72 8.20 -9.68 -9.04
C ILE A 72 9.56 -10.30 -9.39
N THR A 73 10.56 -9.46 -9.68
CA THR A 73 11.96 -9.86 -9.92
C THR A 73 12.58 -10.56 -8.72
N SER A 74 12.33 -10.10 -7.49
CA SER A 74 12.83 -10.73 -6.26
C SER A 74 12.20 -12.12 -6.07
N ILE A 75 10.92 -12.28 -6.42
CA ILE A 75 10.23 -13.58 -6.38
C ILE A 75 10.85 -14.53 -7.42
N HIS A 76 11.07 -14.05 -8.65
CA HIS A 76 11.71 -14.85 -9.71
C HIS A 76 13.11 -15.32 -9.31
N ILE A 77 13.95 -14.45 -8.74
CA ILE A 77 15.29 -14.81 -8.28
C ILE A 77 15.23 -15.90 -7.22
N LEU A 78 14.31 -15.77 -6.25
CA LEU A 78 14.15 -16.75 -5.18
C LEU A 78 13.72 -18.11 -5.74
N VAL A 79 12.73 -18.13 -6.64
CA VAL A 79 12.27 -19.36 -7.32
C VAL A 79 13.39 -20.00 -8.15
N SER A 80 14.13 -19.21 -8.93
CA SER A 80 15.27 -19.71 -9.72
C SER A 80 16.35 -20.30 -8.84
N LEU A 81 16.68 -19.65 -7.72
CA LEU A 81 17.69 -20.14 -6.78
C LEU A 81 17.25 -21.46 -6.12
N THR A 82 15.98 -21.58 -5.73
CA THR A 82 15.40 -22.82 -5.19
C THR A 82 15.50 -23.97 -6.20
N ILE A 83 15.18 -23.73 -7.47
CA ILE A 83 15.28 -24.75 -8.52
C ILE A 83 16.74 -25.18 -8.72
N ILE A 84 17.69 -24.25 -8.73
CA ILE A 84 19.12 -24.57 -8.91
C ILE A 84 19.67 -25.35 -7.72
N LEU A 85 19.32 -24.97 -6.49
CA LEU A 85 19.89 -25.56 -5.29
C LEU A 85 19.23 -26.86 -4.87
N ILE A 86 17.92 -27.01 -5.05
CA ILE A 86 17.13 -28.15 -4.56
C ILE A 86 16.72 -29.09 -5.70
N GLY A 87 16.56 -28.57 -6.92
CA GLY A 87 16.27 -29.36 -8.11
C GLY A 87 17.21 -30.56 -8.34
N PRO A 88 18.54 -30.44 -8.20
CA PRO A 88 19.43 -31.59 -8.35
C PRO A 88 19.29 -32.63 -7.23
N PHE A 89 18.86 -32.25 -6.02
CA PHE A 89 18.62 -33.20 -4.93
C PHE A 89 17.31 -33.97 -5.10
N ILE A 90 16.26 -33.34 -5.63
CA ILE A 90 14.99 -34.01 -5.94
C ILE A 90 15.17 -34.99 -7.11
N ASN A 91 15.94 -34.61 -8.13
CA ASN A 91 16.23 -35.49 -9.29
C ASN A 91 17.11 -36.69 -8.94
N LEU A 92 17.81 -36.68 -7.80
CA LEU A 92 18.65 -37.80 -7.35
C LEU A 92 17.91 -38.74 -6.37
N MET A 93 16.69 -38.37 -5.95
CA MET A 93 15.91 -39.09 -4.94
C MET A 93 14.73 -39.89 -5.55
N PHE A 94 14.59 -39.86 -6.88
CA PHE A 94 13.69 -40.69 -7.71
C PHE A 94 14.50 -41.37 -8.82
#